data_AF-A0AA43M348-F1
#
_entry.id   AF-A0AA43M348-F1
#
_cell.length_a   1.000
_cell.length_b   1.000
_cell.length_c   1.000
_cell.angle_alpha   90.00
_cell.angle_beta   90.00
_cell.angle_gamma   90.00
#
_symmetry.space_group_name_H-M   'P 1'
#
loop_
_entity.id
_entity.type
_entity.pdbx_description
1 polymer ?
#
loop_
_entity_poly.entity_id
_entity_poly.type
_entity_poly.pdbx_seq_one_letter_code
_entity_poly.pdbx_strand_id
1 'polypeptide(L)'
;MLGFMAVGNGDFVAFDLSVPADPPVVYLSHDGGDGHGYSLGDNFMDFMDRWSKIGCVGCEDWQLIPFMDSPVSGILPDSDNAKLWRSWPKVEL
;
A
#
# COMPACT_ATOMS: atom_id res chain seq x y z
N MET A 1 2.91 7.15 14.28
CA MET A 1 1.99 6.83 13.17
C MET A 1 0.72 7.68 13.28
N LEU A 2 0.15 8.10 12.14
CA LEU A 2 -1.17 8.73 12.04
C LEU A 2 -2.01 7.98 11.00
N GLY A 3 -2.98 7.18 11.45
CA GLY A 3 -3.91 6.48 10.56
C GLY A 3 -4.85 7.43 9.84
N PHE A 4 -4.99 7.28 8.51
CA PHE A 4 -5.89 8.11 7.70
C PHE A 4 -6.91 7.31 6.88
N MET A 5 -6.70 6.01 6.69
CA MET A 5 -7.63 5.12 6.03
C MET A 5 -7.81 3.87 6.89
N ALA A 6 -9.02 3.66 7.41
CA ALA A 6 -9.36 2.47 8.17
C ALA A 6 -9.57 1.30 7.22
N VAL A 7 -8.97 0.15 7.53
CA VAL A 7 -9.13 -1.10 6.76
C VAL A 7 -10.46 -1.79 7.09
N GLY A 8 -10.95 -1.59 8.32
CA GLY A 8 -12.26 -2.08 8.79
C GLY A 8 -12.19 -3.27 9.74
N ASN A 9 -11.00 -3.84 9.94
CA ASN A 9 -10.70 -4.94 10.88
C ASN A 9 -9.96 -4.45 12.15
N GLY A 10 -9.63 -3.17 12.24
CA GLY A 10 -8.76 -2.59 13.28
C GLY A 10 -7.46 -2.00 12.74
N ASP A 11 -7.08 -2.39 11.53
CA ASP A 11 -5.87 -1.93 10.84
C ASP A 11 -6.09 -0.59 10.13
N PHE A 12 -4.97 0.07 9.84
CA PHE A 12 -4.96 1.36 9.18
C PHE A 12 -3.85 1.44 8.12
N VAL A 13 -4.12 2.17 7.05
CA VAL A 13 -3.04 2.84 6.31
C VAL A 13 -2.73 4.16 7.02
N ALA A 14 -1.45 4.41 7.27
CA ALA A 14 -1.00 5.47 8.16
C ALA A 14 0.22 6.22 7.63
N PHE A 15 0.40 7.46 8.07
CA PHE A 15 1.65 8.21 7.93
C PHE A 15 2.65 7.81 9.00
N ASP A 16 3.89 7.56 8.62
CA ASP A 16 4.99 7.47 9.58
C ASP A 16 5.57 8.85 9.92
N LEU A 17 5.08 9.39 11.04
CA LEU A 17 5.50 10.69 11.58
C LEU A 17 6.91 10.67 12.20
N SER A 18 7.64 9.55 12.16
CA SER A 18 9.07 9.53 12.48
C SER A 18 9.89 10.36 11.45
N VAL A 19 9.36 10.53 10.24
CA VAL A 19 9.90 11.39 9.18
C VAL A 19 8.99 12.63 8.99
N PRO A 20 9.33 13.79 9.60
CA PRO A 20 8.36 14.87 9.82
C PRO A 20 8.07 15.78 8.62
N ALA A 21 8.91 15.79 7.58
CA ALA A 21 8.78 16.74 6.46
C ALA A 21 7.85 16.24 5.35
N ASP A 22 7.98 14.97 4.97
CA ASP A 22 7.19 14.30 3.94
C ASP A 22 7.06 12.82 4.34
N PRO A 23 6.10 12.49 5.22
CA PRO A 23 6.06 11.20 5.88
C PRO A 23 5.68 10.09 4.90
N PRO A 24 6.37 8.93 4.92
CA PRO A 24 5.99 7.79 4.10
C PRO A 24 4.65 7.21 4.58
N VAL A 25 3.99 6.51 3.66
CA VAL A 25 2.75 5.80 3.95
C VAL A 25 3.07 4.35 4.26
N VAL A 26 2.55 3.85 5.38
CA VAL A 26 2.80 2.50 5.87
C VAL A 26 1.49 1.78 6.21
N TYR A 27 1.55 0.45 6.25
CA TYR A 27 0.49 -0.38 6.79
C TYR A 27 0.64 -0.55 8.31
N LEU A 28 -0.43 -0.35 9.07
CA LEU A 28 -0.46 -0.43 10.53
C LEU A 28 -1.49 -1.46 10.97
N SER A 29 -1.04 -2.68 11.25
CA SER A 29 -1.90 -3.72 11.83
C SER A 29 -2.11 -3.52 13.34
N HIS A 30 -3.32 -3.84 13.81
CA HIS A 30 -3.72 -3.77 15.22
C HIS A 30 -3.16 -4.90 16.08
N ASP A 31 -2.82 -6.04 15.46
CA ASP A 31 -2.36 -7.27 16.12
C ASP A 31 -0.93 -7.69 15.73
N GLY A 32 -0.26 -6.92 14.86
CA GLY A 32 1.10 -7.18 14.40
C GLY A 32 1.20 -8.23 13.28
N GLY A 33 0.19 -8.33 12.42
CA GLY A 33 0.16 -9.20 11.24
C GLY A 33 1.26 -8.96 10.21
N ASP A 34 1.32 -9.80 9.18
CA ASP A 34 2.44 -9.90 8.23
C ASP A 34 2.78 -8.57 7.54
N GLY A 35 1.77 -7.75 7.22
CA GLY A 35 1.98 -6.43 6.62
C GLY A 35 2.38 -5.32 7.59
N HIS A 36 2.45 -5.57 8.90
CA HIS A 36 2.69 -4.51 9.88
C HIS A 36 4.02 -3.78 9.61
N GLY A 37 3.95 -2.47 9.40
CA GLY A 37 5.09 -1.60 9.11
C GLY A 37 5.57 -1.63 7.66
N TYR A 38 4.89 -2.32 6.75
CA TYR A 38 5.25 -2.31 5.34
C TYR A 38 5.12 -0.90 4.77
N SER A 39 6.13 -0.46 4.02
CA SER A 39 6.06 0.76 3.22
C SER A 39 5.13 0.54 2.05
N LEU A 40 4.19 1.47 1.85
CA LEU A 40 3.25 1.49 0.74
C LEU A 40 3.64 2.55 -0.31
N GLY A 41 4.33 3.61 0.11
CA GLY A 41 4.89 4.66 -0.75
C GLY A 41 5.75 5.63 0.06
N ASP A 42 6.67 6.31 -0.63
CA ASP A 42 7.66 7.21 -0.01
C ASP A 42 7.02 8.46 0.62
N ASN A 43 5.82 8.82 0.13
CA ASN A 43 4.95 9.85 0.69
C ASN A 43 3.50 9.63 0.23
N PHE A 44 2.60 10.54 0.60
CA PHE A 44 1.19 10.45 0.20
C PHE A 44 1.00 10.40 -1.32
N MET A 45 1.71 11.25 -2.07
CA MET A 45 1.53 11.35 -3.52
C MET A 45 2.06 10.11 -4.24
N ASP A 46 3.21 9.58 -3.81
CA ASP A 46 3.80 8.34 -4.32
C ASP A 46 2.89 7.14 -4.02
N PHE A 47 2.35 7.05 -2.81
CA PHE A 47 1.36 6.02 -2.46
C PHE A 47 0.11 6.09 -3.36
N MET A 48 -0.48 7.28 -3.53
CA MET A 48 -1.67 7.45 -4.37
C MET A 48 -1.40 7.11 -5.84
N ASP A 49 -0.25 7.53 -6.39
CA ASP A 49 0.16 7.19 -7.75
C ASP A 49 0.30 5.67 -7.93
N ARG A 50 1.03 4.99 -7.04
CA ARG A 50 1.26 3.54 -7.13
C ARG A 50 -0.01 2.72 -6.89
N TRP A 51 -0.81 3.09 -5.90
CA TRP A 51 -2.05 2.38 -5.56
C TRP A 51 -3.10 2.52 -6.67
N SER A 52 -3.19 3.71 -7.28
CA SER A 52 -4.09 3.93 -8.42
C SER A 52 -3.72 3.10 -9.65
N LYS A 53 -2.42 2.93 -9.93
CA LYS A 53 -1.90 2.10 -11.04
C LYS A 53 -2.13 0.60 -10.87
N ILE A 54 -2.46 0.13 -9.66
CA ILE A 54 -2.94 -1.25 -9.46
C ILE A 54 -4.48 -1.32 -9.37
N GLY A 55 -5.18 -0.21 -9.63
CA GLY A 55 -6.65 -0.17 -9.64
C GLY A 55 -7.27 -0.09 -8.26
N CYS A 56 -6.56 0.45 -7.27
CA CYS A 56 -7.04 0.61 -5.89
C CYS A 56 -7.63 -0.69 -5.30
N VAL A 57 -6.86 -1.79 -5.34
CA VAL A 57 -7.23 -3.18 -4.99
C VAL A 57 -7.76 -3.43 -3.56
N GLY A 58 -8.06 -2.37 -2.81
CA GLY A 58 -8.35 -2.39 -1.38
C GLY A 58 -7.14 -1.92 -0.57
N CYS A 59 -7.24 -1.99 0.76
CA CYS A 59 -6.28 -1.40 1.68
C CYS A 59 -5.78 -2.37 2.77
N GLU A 60 -6.17 -3.64 2.71
CA GLU A 60 -5.71 -4.70 3.62
C GLU A 60 -4.36 -5.28 3.17
N ASP A 61 -3.56 -5.81 4.10
CA ASP A 61 -2.19 -6.24 3.79
C ASP A 61 -2.12 -7.32 2.69
N TRP A 62 -2.94 -8.36 2.77
CA TRP A 62 -2.95 -9.45 1.79
C TRP A 62 -3.45 -9.01 0.41
N GLN A 63 -4.13 -7.86 0.31
CA GLN A 63 -4.49 -7.25 -0.97
C GLN A 63 -3.30 -6.51 -1.60
N LEU A 64 -2.41 -5.96 -0.78
CA LEU A 64 -1.31 -5.11 -1.19
C LEU A 64 0.01 -5.87 -1.38
N ILE A 65 0.32 -6.82 -0.50
CA ILE A 65 1.54 -7.66 -0.50
C ILE A 65 1.83 -8.33 -1.85
N PRO A 66 0.84 -8.83 -2.62
CA PRO A 66 1.11 -9.42 -3.94
C PRO A 66 1.77 -8.45 -4.94
N PHE A 67 1.70 -7.15 -4.69
CA PHE A 67 2.28 -6.11 -5.54
C PHE A 67 3.59 -5.54 -4.96
N MET A 68 4.26 -6.26 -4.05
CA MET A 68 5.47 -5.80 -3.37
C MET A 68 6.57 -6.87 -3.43
N ASP A 69 7.83 -6.45 -3.49
CA ASP A 69 8.98 -7.36 -3.46
C ASP A 69 9.56 -7.53 -2.05
N SER A 70 9.35 -6.54 -1.18
CA SER A 70 9.82 -6.57 0.21
C SER A 70 9.04 -5.60 1.10
N PRO A 71 9.18 -5.67 2.44
CA PRO A 71 8.54 -4.74 3.36
C PRO A 71 8.87 -3.25 3.14
N VAL A 72 9.92 -2.94 2.38
CA VAL A 72 10.41 -1.57 2.17
C VAL A 72 10.33 -1.12 0.71
N SER A 73 9.87 -1.96 -0.22
CA SER A 73 9.87 -1.61 -1.66
C SER A 73 8.79 -0.59 -2.05
N GLY A 74 7.76 -0.43 -1.22
CA GLY A 74 6.51 0.19 -1.66
C GLY A 74 5.73 -0.72 -2.61
N ILE A 75 4.55 -0.23 -3.04
CA ILE A 75 3.76 -0.87 -4.09
C ILE A 75 4.51 -0.78 -5.42
N LEU A 76 4.59 -1.89 -6.16
CA LEU A 76 5.26 -2.02 -7.45
C LEU A 76 4.23 -2.14 -8.58
N PRO A 77 3.82 -1.00 -9.19
CA PRO A 77 2.78 -1.00 -10.22
C PRO A 77 3.20 -1.71 -11.51
N ASP A 78 4.50 -1.94 -11.72
CA ASP A 78 5.03 -2.62 -12.91
C ASP A 78 5.52 -4.05 -12.64
N SER A 79 5.23 -4.59 -11.45
CA SER A 79 5.47 -6.00 -11.14
C SER A 79 4.68 -6.93 -12.07
N ASP A 80 5.13 -8.17 -12.20
CA ASP A 80 4.43 -9.17 -13.01
C ASP A 80 3.00 -9.42 -12.51
N ASN A 81 2.81 -9.39 -11.18
CA ASN A 81 1.49 -9.49 -10.56
C ASN A 81 0.61 -8.28 -10.89
N ALA A 82 1.14 -7.06 -10.85
CA ALA A 82 0.39 -5.85 -11.22
C ALA A 82 -0.05 -5.86 -12.69
N LYS A 83 0.84 -6.25 -13.59
CA LYS A 83 0.53 -6.41 -15.02
C LYS A 83 -0.52 -7.49 -15.26
N LEU A 84 -0.38 -8.64 -14.59
CA LEU A 84 -1.34 -9.73 -14.68
C LEU A 84 -2.72 -9.29 -14.16
N TRP A 85 -2.76 -8.63 -13.00
CA TRP A 85 -3.98 -8.09 -12.42
C TRP A 85 -4.70 -7.14 -13.38
N ARG A 86 -3.99 -6.17 -13.97
CA ARG A 86 -4.56 -5.22 -14.96
C ARG A 86 -5.05 -5.89 -16.24
N SER A 87 -4.57 -7.08 -16.58
CA SER A 87 -5.04 -7.79 -17.78
C SER A 87 -6.47 -8.34 -17.64
N TRP A 88 -6.97 -8.53 -16.42
CA TRP A 88 -8.29 -9.10 -16.15
C TRP A 88 -9.46 -8.12 -16.31
N PRO A 89 -9.43 -6.89 -15.78
CA PRO A 89 -10.60 -6.02 -15.77
C PRO A 89 -11.05 -5.50 -17.15
N LYS A 90 -10.30 -5.72 -18.25
CA LYS A 90 -10.60 -5.16 -19.59
C LYS A 90 -10.79 -3.62 -19.59
N VAL A 91 -10.20 -2.94 -18.61
CA VAL A 91 -10.15 -1.47 -18.50
C VAL A 91 -8.67 -1.07 -18.52
N GLU A 92 -8.32 -0.03 -19.27
CA GLU A 92 -6.97 0.55 -19.21
C GLU A 92 -6.82 1.29 -17.87
N LEU A 93 -5.89 0.81 -17.05
CA LEU A 93 -5.48 1.37 -15.75
C LEU A 93 -4.06 1.93 -15.86
#